data_AF-A0A2V8VVB4-F1
#
_entry.id   AF-A0A2V8VVB4-F1
#
_cell.length_a   1.000
_cell.length_b   1.000
_cell.length_c   1.000
_cell.angle_alpha   90.00
_cell.angle_beta   90.00
_cell.angle_gamma   90.00
#
_symmetry.space_group_name_H-M   'P 1'
#
loop_
_entity.id
_entity.type
_entity.pdbx_description
1 polymer ?
#
loop_
_entity_poly.entity_id
_entity_poly.type
_entity_poly.pdbx_seq_one_letter_code
_entity_poly.pdbx_strand_id
1 'polypeptide(L)'
;GLNPEMKPRALKVDQVESLFRAIPKVKIMAPPTSSIVPIGEALILEGLKQAVKADFYTSTTRPPAVYRGNPFIVEAGLAYGGDLPAEELIDLWRFANRVPLQYQQSACAITRGALTTDWHNYGMQQSKGALPLGPMVLFVHVASVWVPFTSESKEAVASYPEIIRELKLGLQEVGRRLGGFLRHRQRLAEAEKKRSYIESYIPHIGIALREILGLSKAEEEKVVKTLTETLEKSRTP
;
A
#
# COMPACT_ATOMS: atom_id res chain seq x y z
N GLY A 1 -42.27 -18.83 8.55
CA GLY A 1 -42.72 -19.68 9.67
C GLY A 1 -43.06 -18.90 10.93
N LEU A 2 -43.45 -17.63 10.81
CA LEU A 2 -43.92 -16.78 11.91
C LEU A 2 -45.03 -15.88 11.36
N ASN A 3 -46.02 -15.55 12.18
CA ASN A 3 -47.08 -14.61 11.81
C ASN A 3 -46.55 -13.18 11.97
N PRO A 4 -46.57 -12.32 10.92
CA PRO A 4 -46.11 -10.93 11.00
C PRO A 4 -46.81 -10.09 12.09
N GLU A 5 -48.07 -10.40 12.40
CA GLU A 5 -48.89 -9.66 13.38
C GLU A 5 -48.68 -10.15 14.83
N MET A 6 -47.83 -11.17 15.03
CA MET A 6 -47.57 -11.70 16.36
C MET A 6 -46.78 -10.69 17.20
N LYS A 7 -47.24 -10.43 18.43
CA LYS A 7 -46.53 -9.54 19.36
C LYS A 7 -45.11 -10.07 19.62
N PRO A 8 -44.05 -9.25 19.52
CA PRO A 8 -42.67 -9.71 19.72
C PRO A 8 -42.42 -10.40 21.07
N ARG A 9 -43.10 -9.93 22.14
CA ARG A 9 -43.00 -10.51 23.49
C ARG A 9 -43.61 -11.90 23.62
N ALA A 10 -44.42 -12.34 22.67
CA ALA A 10 -45.08 -13.65 22.70
C ALA A 10 -44.30 -14.74 21.94
N LEU A 11 -43.16 -14.39 21.34
CA LEU A 11 -42.33 -15.34 20.59
C LEU A 11 -41.67 -16.36 21.52
N LYS A 12 -41.75 -17.64 21.14
CA LYS A 12 -41.05 -18.75 21.82
C LYS A 12 -39.59 -18.85 21.37
N VAL A 13 -38.77 -19.55 22.13
CA VAL A 13 -37.32 -19.71 21.85
C VAL A 13 -37.09 -20.31 20.46
N ASP A 14 -37.78 -21.39 20.09
CA ASP A 14 -37.64 -22.04 18.78
C ASP A 14 -37.97 -21.10 17.61
N GLN A 15 -38.95 -20.22 17.83
CA GLN A 15 -39.37 -19.21 16.86
C GLN A 15 -38.32 -18.12 16.69
N VAL A 16 -37.69 -17.68 17.79
CA VAL A 16 -36.58 -16.73 17.78
C VAL A 16 -35.35 -17.32 17.08
N GLU A 17 -35.01 -18.59 17.35
CA GLU A 17 -33.91 -19.28 16.66
C GLU A 17 -34.17 -19.41 15.16
N SER A 18 -35.40 -19.75 14.77
CA SER A 18 -35.78 -19.85 13.36
C SER A 18 -35.64 -18.50 12.65
N LEU A 19 -36.05 -17.40 13.30
CA LEU A 19 -35.86 -16.04 12.79
C LEU A 19 -34.37 -15.68 12.68
N PHE A 20 -33.58 -15.97 13.72
CA PHE A 20 -32.14 -15.71 13.74
C PHE A 20 -31.41 -16.44 12.60
N ARG A 21 -31.77 -17.69 12.31
CA ARG A 21 -31.21 -18.47 11.19
C ARG A 21 -31.68 -17.98 9.82
N ALA A 22 -32.82 -17.27 9.75
CA ALA A 22 -33.35 -16.71 8.51
C ALA A 22 -32.69 -15.37 8.15
N ILE A 23 -32.33 -14.53 9.13
CA ILE A 23 -31.77 -13.19 8.92
C ILE A 23 -30.55 -13.19 7.96
N PRO A 24 -29.53 -14.05 8.13
CA PRO A 24 -28.36 -14.06 7.23
C PRO A 24 -28.67 -14.49 5.80
N LYS A 25 -29.82 -15.16 5.57
CA LYS A 25 -30.23 -15.65 4.24
C LYS A 25 -30.93 -14.57 3.42
N VAL A 26 -31.36 -13.49 4.07
CA VAL A 26 -32.07 -12.39 3.43
C VAL A 26 -31.10 -11.24 3.20
N LYS A 27 -31.18 -10.61 2.02
CA LYS A 27 -30.41 -9.42 1.72
C LYS A 27 -31.02 -8.22 2.45
N ILE A 28 -30.35 -7.78 3.51
CA ILE A 28 -30.73 -6.59 4.29
C ILE A 28 -29.92 -5.39 3.79
N MET A 29 -30.51 -4.20 3.84
CA MET A 29 -29.81 -2.96 3.54
C MET A 29 -28.62 -2.76 4.49
N ALA A 30 -27.51 -2.25 3.98
CA ALA A 30 -26.35 -1.96 4.80
C ALA A 30 -26.70 -0.88 5.86
N PRO A 31 -26.18 -1.00 7.10
CA PRO A 31 -26.34 0.02 8.12
C PRO A 31 -25.76 1.37 7.67
N PRO A 32 -26.27 2.50 8.21
CA PRO A 32 -25.77 3.82 7.88
C PRO A 32 -24.31 3.99 8.30
N THR A 33 -23.52 4.53 7.39
CA THR A 33 -22.07 4.73 7.54
C THR A 33 -21.71 6.01 8.29
N SER A 34 -22.70 6.89 8.54
CA SER A 34 -22.57 8.12 9.32
C SER A 34 -22.19 7.88 10.79
N SER A 35 -22.26 6.64 11.25
CA SER A 35 -21.89 6.22 12.61
C SER A 35 -20.38 6.10 12.83
N ILE A 36 -19.55 6.26 11.79
CA ILE A 36 -18.09 6.06 11.85
C ILE A 36 -17.39 7.35 11.46
N VAL A 37 -16.37 7.71 12.24
CA VAL A 37 -15.52 8.86 11.96
C VAL A 37 -14.12 8.38 11.57
N PRO A 38 -13.78 8.34 10.25
CA PRO A 38 -12.42 8.03 9.82
C PRO A 38 -11.43 9.10 10.29
N ILE A 39 -10.13 8.83 10.13
CA ILE A 39 -9.08 9.86 10.27
C ILE A 39 -9.06 10.70 9.00
N GLY A 40 -9.12 10.07 7.83
CA GLY A 40 -9.09 10.71 6.52
C GLY A 40 -7.69 10.74 5.91
N GLU A 41 -7.64 10.65 4.58
CA GLU A 41 -6.41 10.55 3.81
C GLU A 41 -5.44 11.71 4.09
N ALA A 42 -5.92 12.95 4.09
CA ALA A 42 -5.08 14.14 4.28
C ALA A 42 -4.37 14.13 5.65
N LEU A 43 -5.10 13.84 6.73
CA LEU A 43 -4.56 13.80 8.08
C LEU A 43 -3.59 12.63 8.28
N ILE A 44 -3.86 11.47 7.67
CA ILE A 44 -2.91 10.34 7.68
C ILE A 44 -1.60 10.74 6.99
N LEU A 45 -1.69 11.41 5.84
CA LEU A 45 -0.52 11.82 5.08
C LEU A 45 0.30 12.89 5.81
N GLU A 46 -0.35 13.86 6.44
CA GLU A 46 0.31 14.86 7.29
C GLU A 46 0.98 14.22 8.52
N GLY A 47 0.28 13.30 9.20
CA GLY A 47 0.83 12.58 10.35
C GLY A 47 2.06 11.74 9.98
N LEU A 48 2.02 11.05 8.83
CA LEU A 48 3.18 10.28 8.34
C LEU A 48 4.37 11.18 8.02
N LYS A 49 4.15 12.35 7.40
CA LYS A 49 5.21 13.33 7.10
C LYS A 49 5.86 13.91 8.35
N GLN A 50 5.08 14.11 9.41
CA GLN A 50 5.60 14.60 10.69
C GLN A 50 6.39 13.54 11.43
N ALA A 51 5.93 12.28 11.41
CA ALA A 51 6.52 11.21 12.18
C ALA A 51 7.77 10.59 11.52
N VAL A 52 7.81 10.55 10.18
CA VAL A 52 8.85 9.83 9.43
C VAL A 52 9.36 10.70 8.29
N LYS A 53 10.69 10.79 8.13
CA LYS A 53 11.33 11.42 6.97
C LYS A 53 11.52 10.39 5.86
N ALA A 54 10.76 10.52 4.79
CA ALA A 54 10.71 9.60 3.66
C ALA A 54 10.59 10.37 2.34
N ASP A 55 10.91 9.71 1.23
CA ASP A 55 10.90 10.32 -0.10
C ASP A 55 9.48 10.32 -0.71
N PHE A 56 8.66 9.36 -0.30
CA PHE A 56 7.33 9.14 -0.85
C PHE A 56 6.31 8.86 0.25
N TYR A 57 5.13 9.46 0.13
CA TYR A 57 4.01 9.27 1.05
C TYR A 57 2.72 9.06 0.26
N THR A 58 1.88 8.13 0.70
CA THR A 58 0.54 7.95 0.17
C THR A 58 -0.42 7.47 1.26
N SER A 59 -1.69 7.77 1.09
CA SER A 59 -2.77 7.32 1.97
C SER A 59 -4.02 6.99 1.16
N THR A 60 -4.88 6.13 1.69
CA THR A 60 -6.18 5.82 1.13
C THR A 60 -7.19 5.54 2.22
N THR A 61 -8.41 6.05 2.06
CA THR A 61 -9.57 5.77 2.91
C THR A 61 -10.57 5.00 2.05
N ARG A 62 -10.81 3.73 2.41
CA ARG A 62 -11.75 2.88 1.66
C ARG A 62 -13.20 3.30 1.92
N PRO A 63 -14.12 3.02 0.99
CA PRO A 63 -15.54 3.13 1.28
C PRO A 63 -15.90 2.20 2.46
N PRO A 64 -16.89 2.57 3.28
CA PRO A 64 -17.33 1.74 4.38
C PRO A 64 -17.85 0.39 3.91
N ALA A 65 -17.50 -0.66 4.64
CA ALA A 65 -18.00 -2.01 4.47
C ALA A 65 -18.70 -2.47 5.76
N VAL A 66 -19.24 -3.69 5.76
CA VAL A 66 -20.03 -4.22 6.87
C VAL A 66 -19.57 -5.63 7.19
N TYR A 67 -19.34 -5.93 8.47
CA TYR A 67 -19.14 -7.29 8.97
C TYR A 67 -20.18 -7.55 10.06
N ARG A 68 -20.90 -8.68 9.99
CA ARG A 68 -21.92 -9.07 10.99
C ARG A 68 -22.92 -7.95 11.35
N GLY A 69 -23.26 -7.06 10.40
CA GLY A 69 -24.17 -5.93 10.62
C GLY A 69 -23.53 -4.68 11.25
N ASN A 70 -22.22 -4.71 11.54
CA ASN A 70 -21.48 -3.54 12.01
C ASN A 70 -20.74 -2.89 10.84
N PRO A 71 -20.95 -1.59 10.57
CA PRO A 71 -20.18 -0.90 9.56
C PRO A 71 -18.72 -0.74 10.05
N PHE A 72 -17.78 -0.73 9.12
CA PHE A 72 -16.37 -0.45 9.37
C PHE A 72 -15.73 0.24 8.16
N ILE A 73 -14.64 0.95 8.41
CA ILE A 73 -13.81 1.59 7.39
C ILE A 73 -12.36 1.13 7.61
N VAL A 74 -11.66 0.89 6.50
CA VAL A 74 -10.23 0.63 6.50
C VAL A 74 -9.52 1.82 5.86
N GLU A 75 -8.49 2.30 6.53
CA GLU A 75 -7.59 3.32 6.01
C GLU A 75 -6.17 2.76 6.01
N ALA A 76 -5.44 3.03 4.95
CA ALA A 76 -4.05 2.60 4.82
C ALA A 76 -3.18 3.80 4.42
N GLY A 77 -1.99 3.89 5.00
CA GLY A 77 -0.99 4.90 4.72
C GLY A 77 0.37 4.24 4.58
N LEU A 78 1.24 4.84 3.78
CA LEU A 78 2.56 4.30 3.49
C LEU A 78 3.56 5.44 3.33
N ALA A 79 4.70 5.31 3.99
CA ALA A 79 5.88 6.17 3.80
C ALA A 79 7.04 5.28 3.32
N TYR A 80 7.79 5.73 2.31
CA TYR A 80 8.87 4.95 1.70
C TYR A 80 10.12 5.79 1.42
N GLY A 81 11.30 5.24 1.71
CA GLY A 81 12.60 5.87 1.46
C GLY A 81 13.08 6.77 2.60
N GLY A 82 13.93 7.75 2.28
CA GLY A 82 14.55 8.65 3.25
C GLY A 82 15.46 7.94 4.25
N ASP A 83 15.29 8.25 5.53
CA ASP A 83 16.16 7.77 6.63
C ASP A 83 15.77 6.38 7.16
N LEU A 84 14.84 5.69 6.49
CA LEU A 84 14.35 4.37 6.90
C LEU A 84 15.35 3.25 6.56
N PRO A 85 15.46 2.20 7.40
CA PRO A 85 16.39 1.10 7.16
C PRO A 85 15.95 0.25 5.96
N ALA A 86 16.84 0.06 4.99
CA ALA A 86 16.52 -0.64 3.75
C ALA A 86 16.61 -2.18 3.85
N GLU A 87 17.35 -2.69 4.82
CA GLU A 87 17.62 -4.13 4.99
C GLU A 87 16.74 -4.79 6.06
N GLU A 88 15.87 -4.02 6.72
CA GLU A 88 14.99 -4.50 7.78
C GLU A 88 13.57 -4.78 7.27
N LEU A 89 12.83 -5.55 8.05
CA LEU A 89 11.39 -5.72 7.83
C LEU A 89 10.68 -4.38 8.04
N ILE A 90 9.64 -4.16 7.26
CA ILE A 90 8.87 -2.92 7.37
C ILE A 90 8.22 -2.76 8.75
N ASP A 91 8.11 -1.52 9.19
CA ASP A 91 7.37 -1.19 10.40
C ASP A 91 5.87 -1.13 10.11
N LEU A 92 5.10 -1.98 10.77
CA LEU A 92 3.64 -2.03 10.63
C LEU A 92 2.95 -1.34 11.81
N TRP A 93 2.41 -0.15 11.56
CA TRP A 93 1.65 0.63 12.52
C TRP A 93 0.17 0.28 12.43
N ARG A 94 -0.35 -0.35 13.49
CA ARG A 94 -1.71 -0.86 13.55
C ARG A 94 -2.56 0.02 14.45
N PHE A 95 -3.71 0.44 13.95
CA PHE A 95 -4.65 1.26 14.71
C PHE A 95 -6.07 0.69 14.63
N ALA A 96 -6.79 0.78 15.75
CA ALA A 96 -8.21 0.49 15.82
C ALA A 96 -8.91 1.65 16.53
N ASN A 97 -9.92 2.27 15.89
CA ASN A 97 -10.61 3.44 16.43
C ASN A 97 -9.66 4.52 16.99
N ARG A 98 -8.61 4.87 16.23
CA ARG A 98 -7.55 5.83 16.60
C ARG A 98 -6.67 5.44 17.79
N VAL A 99 -6.78 4.20 18.29
CA VAL A 99 -5.91 3.65 19.34
C VAL A 99 -4.83 2.79 18.72
N PRO A 100 -3.53 3.02 19.03
CA PRO A 100 -2.44 2.17 18.53
C PRO A 100 -2.49 0.79 19.19
N LEU A 101 -2.31 -0.25 18.38
CA LEU A 101 -2.22 -1.64 18.84
C LEU A 101 -0.76 -2.08 18.83
N GLN A 102 -0.16 -2.20 20.02
CA GLN A 102 1.27 -2.49 20.17
C GLN A 102 1.54 -3.99 20.24
N TYR A 103 0.71 -4.76 20.96
CA TYR A 103 0.98 -6.17 21.23
C TYR A 103 0.22 -7.13 20.29
N GLN A 104 0.59 -8.42 20.33
CA GLN A 104 -0.10 -9.51 19.62
C GLN A 104 -0.23 -9.33 18.10
N GLN A 105 0.85 -8.87 17.45
CA GLN A 105 0.87 -8.64 16.00
C GLN A 105 0.50 -9.90 15.19
N SER A 106 0.97 -11.09 15.58
CA SER A 106 0.70 -12.35 14.86
C SER A 106 -0.79 -12.74 14.81
N ALA A 107 -1.56 -12.37 15.83
CA ALA A 107 -2.99 -12.67 15.91
C ALA A 107 -3.87 -11.63 15.19
N CYS A 108 -3.28 -10.49 14.77
CA CYS A 108 -4.03 -9.36 14.24
C CYS A 108 -4.41 -9.53 12.76
N ALA A 109 -5.67 -9.24 12.45
CA ALA A 109 -6.19 -9.21 11.08
C ALA A 109 -5.41 -8.23 10.19
N ILE A 110 -4.98 -7.09 10.72
CA ILE A 110 -4.19 -6.08 10.00
C ILE A 110 -2.87 -6.70 9.52
N THR A 111 -2.15 -7.36 10.41
CA THR A 111 -0.89 -8.05 10.09
C THR A 111 -1.13 -9.16 9.08
N ARG A 112 -2.19 -9.96 9.25
CA ARG A 112 -2.57 -10.98 8.26
C ARG A 112 -2.86 -10.37 6.89
N GLY A 113 -3.53 -9.23 6.83
CA GLY A 113 -3.77 -8.48 5.59
C GLY A 113 -2.47 -8.01 4.93
N ALA A 114 -1.54 -7.48 5.72
CA ALA A 114 -0.21 -7.06 5.26
C ALA A 114 0.62 -8.24 4.73
N LEU A 115 0.62 -9.37 5.44
CA LEU A 115 1.34 -10.59 5.05
C LEU A 115 0.79 -11.24 3.77
N THR A 116 -0.54 -11.24 3.61
CA THR A 116 -1.22 -11.89 2.46
C THR A 116 -1.29 -11.02 1.21
N THR A 117 -0.85 -9.76 1.31
CA THR A 117 -0.68 -8.87 0.15
C THR A 117 0.65 -9.20 -0.52
N ASP A 118 0.63 -9.39 -1.84
CA ASP A 118 1.84 -9.73 -2.60
C ASP A 118 2.59 -8.45 -2.99
N TRP A 119 3.58 -8.09 -2.18
CA TRP A 119 4.35 -6.86 -2.34
C TRP A 119 5.41 -6.93 -3.44
N HIS A 120 5.73 -8.13 -3.95
CA HIS A 120 6.64 -8.30 -5.09
C HIS A 120 6.13 -7.58 -6.33
N ASN A 121 4.82 -7.64 -6.57
CA ASN A 121 4.18 -6.94 -7.69
C ASN A 121 4.28 -5.41 -7.59
N TYR A 122 4.62 -4.90 -6.41
CA TYR A 122 4.79 -3.47 -6.14
C TYR A 122 6.26 -3.05 -6.02
N GLY A 123 7.21 -3.94 -6.29
CA GLY A 123 8.64 -3.63 -6.30
C GLY A 123 9.34 -3.79 -4.95
N MET A 124 8.70 -4.45 -3.98
CA MET A 124 9.29 -4.79 -2.68
C MET A 124 9.77 -6.24 -2.66
N GLN A 125 10.76 -6.54 -1.84
CA GLN A 125 11.19 -7.92 -1.59
C GLN A 125 10.41 -8.48 -0.41
N GLN A 126 9.97 -9.75 -0.46
CA GLN A 126 9.23 -10.34 0.66
C GLN A 126 9.54 -11.84 0.81
N SER A 127 10.00 -12.24 1.99
CA SER A 127 10.18 -13.65 2.34
C SER A 127 8.82 -14.32 2.61
N LYS A 128 8.70 -15.64 2.38
CA LYS A 128 7.46 -16.37 2.67
C LYS A 128 7.11 -16.26 4.16
N GLY A 129 5.90 -15.76 4.45
CA GLY A 129 5.39 -15.66 5.83
C GLY A 129 5.91 -14.46 6.63
N ALA A 130 6.71 -13.58 6.03
CA ALA A 130 7.20 -12.35 6.64
C ALA A 130 6.56 -11.12 5.99
N LEU A 131 6.67 -9.98 6.69
CA LEU A 131 6.39 -8.68 6.09
C LEU A 131 7.42 -8.39 4.98
N PRO A 132 7.13 -7.49 4.02
CA PRO A 132 8.13 -7.11 3.05
C PRO A 132 9.36 -6.48 3.74
N LEU A 133 10.48 -6.51 3.04
CA LEU A 133 11.75 -5.93 3.43
C LEU A 133 11.99 -4.67 2.61
N GLY A 134 12.43 -3.60 3.28
CA GLY A 134 12.72 -2.33 2.64
C GLY A 134 12.43 -1.11 3.52
N PRO A 135 12.85 0.08 3.07
CA PRO A 135 12.75 1.32 3.82
C PRO A 135 11.31 1.85 3.80
N MET A 136 10.41 1.21 4.54
CA MET A 136 8.98 1.51 4.47
C MET A 136 8.29 1.38 5.82
N VAL A 137 7.43 2.36 6.11
CA VAL A 137 6.47 2.32 7.23
C VAL A 137 5.07 2.15 6.66
N LEU A 138 4.33 1.17 7.16
CA LEU A 138 2.97 0.85 6.75
C LEU A 138 2.00 1.16 7.88
N PHE A 139 1.16 2.17 7.70
CA PHE A 139 0.07 2.53 8.59
C PHE A 139 -1.22 1.88 8.14
N VAL A 140 -1.95 1.26 9.07
CA VAL A 140 -3.27 0.70 8.81
C VAL A 140 -4.19 0.97 9.99
N HIS A 141 -5.35 1.54 9.68
CA HIS A 141 -6.38 1.89 10.65
C HIS A 141 -7.70 1.19 10.31
N VAL A 142 -8.31 0.58 11.30
CA VAL A 142 -9.67 0.04 11.23
C VAL A 142 -10.58 0.84 12.15
N ALA A 143 -11.59 1.49 11.58
CA ALA A 143 -12.60 2.22 12.34
C ALA A 143 -13.95 1.47 12.29
N SER A 144 -14.58 1.25 13.43
CA SER A 144 -15.91 0.65 13.51
C SER A 144 -16.59 1.02 14.84
N VAL A 145 -17.92 0.97 14.86
CA VAL A 145 -18.71 1.11 16.09
C VAL A 145 -18.35 0.04 17.12
N TRP A 146 -17.99 -1.17 16.66
CA TRP A 146 -17.64 -2.28 17.54
C TRP A 146 -16.46 -3.11 17.01
N VAL A 147 -15.23 -2.60 17.05
CA VAL A 147 -14.07 -3.35 16.54
C VAL A 147 -14.01 -4.76 17.15
N PRO A 148 -13.95 -5.82 16.33
CA PRO A 148 -13.93 -7.17 16.86
C PRO A 148 -12.52 -7.51 17.31
N PHE A 149 -12.30 -7.60 18.62
CA PHE A 149 -11.01 -7.99 19.18
C PHE A 149 -10.93 -9.50 19.41
N THR A 150 -9.72 -10.06 19.34
CA THR A 150 -9.46 -11.49 19.63
C THR A 150 -9.54 -11.81 21.12
N SER A 151 -9.27 -10.81 21.97
CA SER A 151 -9.24 -10.92 23.43
C SER A 151 -9.81 -9.67 24.09
N GLU A 152 -10.16 -9.77 25.37
CA GLU A 152 -10.66 -8.65 26.19
C GLU A 152 -9.63 -7.53 26.35
N SER A 153 -8.34 -7.83 26.21
CA SER A 153 -7.24 -6.86 26.26
C SER A 153 -7.23 -5.90 25.07
N LYS A 154 -7.98 -6.18 24.00
CA LYS A 154 -8.13 -5.31 22.81
C LYS A 154 -6.82 -5.03 22.05
N GLU A 155 -5.90 -5.98 22.04
CA GLU A 155 -4.57 -5.82 21.39
C GLU A 155 -4.55 -6.21 19.90
N ALA A 156 -5.53 -7.00 19.45
CA ALA A 156 -5.56 -7.51 18.08
C ALA A 156 -6.99 -7.61 17.54
N VAL A 157 -7.18 -7.09 16.32
CA VAL A 157 -8.42 -7.23 15.55
C VAL A 157 -8.56 -8.68 15.05
N ALA A 158 -9.74 -9.26 15.21
CA ALA A 158 -10.09 -10.60 14.77
C ALA A 158 -10.21 -10.71 13.23
N SER A 159 -9.84 -11.87 12.69
CA SER A 159 -9.72 -12.10 11.25
C SER A 159 -11.04 -12.55 10.60
N TYR A 160 -12.01 -11.64 10.50
CA TYR A 160 -13.22 -11.88 9.72
C TYR A 160 -12.94 -11.77 8.20
N PRO A 161 -13.52 -12.63 7.34
CA PRO A 161 -13.29 -12.59 5.90
C PRO A 161 -13.56 -11.23 5.25
N GLU A 162 -14.61 -10.54 5.68
CA GLU A 162 -14.99 -9.21 5.19
C GLU A 162 -13.93 -8.16 5.53
N ILE A 163 -13.40 -8.21 6.76
CA ILE A 163 -12.34 -7.31 7.23
C ILE A 163 -11.04 -7.58 6.48
N ILE A 164 -10.64 -8.85 6.36
CA ILE A 164 -9.42 -9.24 5.63
C ILE A 164 -9.50 -8.82 4.15
N ARG A 165 -10.68 -8.97 3.53
CA ARG A 165 -10.90 -8.55 2.14
C ARG A 165 -10.68 -7.04 1.98
N GLU A 166 -11.30 -6.21 2.81
CA GLU A 166 -11.13 -4.75 2.71
C GLU A 166 -9.73 -4.28 3.10
N LEU A 167 -9.09 -4.93 4.09
CA LEU A 167 -7.67 -4.70 4.40
C LEU A 167 -6.79 -4.94 3.17
N LYS A 168 -6.97 -6.08 2.51
CA LYS A 168 -6.20 -6.40 1.30
C LYS A 168 -6.44 -5.38 0.18
N LEU A 169 -7.69 -4.98 -0.06
CA LEU A 169 -8.01 -3.98 -1.09
C LEU A 169 -7.41 -2.61 -0.79
N GLY A 170 -7.43 -2.16 0.47
CA GLY A 170 -6.79 -0.91 0.90
C GLY A 170 -5.27 -0.95 0.75
N LEU A 171 -4.64 -2.06 1.15
CA LEU A 171 -3.20 -2.26 1.03
C LEU A 171 -2.74 -2.35 -0.43
N GLN A 172 -3.52 -2.99 -1.30
CA GLN A 172 -3.24 -3.05 -2.74
C GLN A 172 -3.29 -1.67 -3.39
N GLU A 173 -4.18 -0.78 -2.93
CA GLU A 173 -4.30 0.58 -3.47
C GLU A 173 -3.04 1.41 -3.18
N VAL A 174 -2.55 1.40 -1.92
CA VAL A 174 -1.28 2.06 -1.59
C VAL A 174 -0.08 1.37 -2.25
N GLY A 175 -0.11 0.04 -2.37
CA GLY A 175 0.92 -0.74 -3.06
C GLY A 175 1.05 -0.38 -4.55
N ARG A 176 -0.07 -0.18 -5.26
CA ARG A 176 -0.04 0.26 -6.67
C ARG A 176 0.62 1.62 -6.83
N ARG A 177 0.30 2.57 -5.94
CA ARG A 177 0.88 3.92 -5.94
C ARG A 177 2.38 3.89 -5.66
N LEU A 178 2.82 3.10 -4.68
CA LEU A 178 4.24 2.85 -4.41
C LEU A 178 4.94 2.25 -5.63
N GLY A 179 4.37 1.20 -6.24
CA GLY A 179 4.95 0.56 -7.41
C GLY A 179 5.10 1.54 -8.59
N GLY A 180 4.18 2.49 -8.74
CA GLY A 180 4.30 3.58 -9.71
C GLY A 180 5.53 4.47 -9.45
N PHE A 181 5.70 4.90 -8.20
CA PHE A 181 6.85 5.68 -7.76
C PHE A 181 8.19 4.93 -7.98
N LEU A 182 8.27 3.66 -7.58
CA LEU A 182 9.48 2.86 -7.73
C LEU A 182 9.87 2.64 -9.19
N ARG A 183 8.89 2.33 -10.05
CA ARG A 183 9.14 2.19 -11.50
C ARG A 183 9.61 3.49 -12.13
N HIS A 184 9.05 4.62 -11.71
CA HIS A 184 9.48 5.94 -12.18
C HIS A 184 10.94 6.21 -11.76
N ARG A 185 11.26 5.99 -10.48
CA ARG A 185 12.62 6.14 -9.95
C ARG A 185 13.63 5.24 -10.67
N GLN A 186 13.27 3.98 -10.91
CA GLN A 186 14.12 3.03 -11.64
C GLN A 186 14.37 3.50 -13.08
N ARG A 187 13.33 3.98 -13.78
CA ARG A 187 13.46 4.50 -15.15
C ARG A 187 14.42 5.69 -15.20
N LEU A 188 14.34 6.60 -14.23
CA LEU A 188 15.26 7.74 -14.14
C LEU A 188 16.70 7.28 -13.89
N ALA A 189 16.92 6.35 -12.95
CA ALA A 189 18.24 5.80 -12.67
C ALA A 189 18.85 5.07 -13.88
N GLU A 190 18.05 4.31 -14.62
CA GLU A 190 18.49 3.63 -15.85
C GLU A 190 18.84 4.63 -16.96
N ALA A 191 18.07 5.71 -17.10
CA ALA A 191 18.37 6.77 -18.06
C ALA A 191 19.69 7.46 -17.72
N GLU A 192 19.92 7.78 -16.45
CA GLU A 192 21.15 8.40 -15.97
C GLU A 192 22.36 7.48 -16.13
N LYS A 193 22.22 6.19 -15.77
CA LYS A 193 23.30 5.21 -15.97
C LYS A 193 23.68 5.09 -17.43
N LYS A 194 22.69 5.03 -18.34
CA LYS A 194 22.93 4.99 -19.79
C LYS A 194 23.62 6.26 -20.28
N ARG A 195 23.26 7.43 -19.76
CA ARG A 195 23.91 8.70 -20.09
C ARG A 195 25.37 8.69 -19.66
N SER A 196 25.65 8.37 -18.40
CA SER A 196 27.02 8.30 -17.86
C SER A 196 27.90 7.30 -18.61
N TYR A 197 27.36 6.12 -18.98
CA TYR A 197 28.08 5.18 -19.84
C TYR A 197 28.43 5.80 -21.19
N ILE A 198 27.45 6.41 -21.87
CA ILE A 198 27.67 7.01 -23.18
C ILE A 198 28.73 8.11 -23.11
N GLU A 199 28.63 9.02 -22.14
CA GLU A 199 29.63 10.09 -21.92
C GLU A 199 31.04 9.52 -21.74
N SER A 200 31.16 8.38 -21.04
CA SER A 200 32.45 7.70 -20.85
C SER A 200 32.99 7.05 -22.14
N TYR A 201 32.11 6.55 -23.03
CA TYR A 201 32.51 5.84 -24.26
C TYR A 201 32.72 6.76 -25.47
N ILE A 202 32.05 7.92 -25.53
CA ILE A 202 32.13 8.86 -26.66
C ILE A 202 33.60 9.22 -27.02
N PRO A 203 34.48 9.55 -26.06
CA PRO A 203 35.88 9.87 -26.37
C PRO A 203 36.63 8.69 -27.03
N HIS A 204 36.38 7.47 -26.56
CA HIS A 204 37.00 6.26 -27.13
C HIS A 204 36.52 5.98 -28.55
N ILE A 205 35.24 6.23 -28.84
CA ILE A 205 34.68 6.11 -30.20
C ILE A 205 35.32 7.15 -31.12
N GLY A 206 35.53 8.38 -30.64
CA GLY A 206 36.23 9.43 -31.40
C GLY A 206 37.64 9.02 -31.82
N ILE A 207 38.43 8.48 -30.88
CA ILE A 207 39.79 7.99 -31.14
C ILE A 207 39.78 6.84 -32.17
N ALA A 208 38.88 5.86 -32.00
CA ALA A 208 38.77 4.73 -32.92
C ALA A 208 38.37 5.17 -34.34
N LEU A 209 37.42 6.11 -34.47
CA LEU A 209 37.04 6.69 -35.76
C LEU A 209 38.19 7.44 -36.42
N ARG A 210 38.99 8.16 -35.62
CA ARG A 210 40.21 8.82 -36.12
C ARG A 210 41.19 7.82 -36.72
N GLU A 211 41.44 6.72 -36.02
CA GLU A 211 42.37 5.68 -36.47
C GLU A 211 41.89 4.94 -37.73
N ILE A 212 40.60 4.61 -37.80
CA ILE A 212 40.04 3.85 -38.92
C ILE A 212 39.90 4.71 -40.19
N LEU A 213 39.41 5.94 -40.05
CA LEU A 213 39.10 6.82 -41.18
C LEU A 213 40.24 7.79 -41.55
N GLY A 214 41.33 7.80 -40.76
CA GLY A 214 42.46 8.71 -40.97
C GLY A 214 42.11 10.19 -40.76
N LEU A 215 41.16 10.48 -39.87
CA LEU A 215 40.69 11.85 -39.63
C LEU A 215 41.75 12.70 -38.91
N SER A 216 41.69 14.02 -39.09
CA SER A 216 42.48 14.96 -38.30
C SER A 216 41.90 15.13 -36.88
N LYS A 217 42.71 15.60 -35.92
CA LYS A 217 42.24 15.89 -34.54
C LYS A 217 41.08 16.89 -34.50
N ALA A 218 41.03 17.84 -35.42
CA ALA A 218 39.94 18.83 -35.49
C ALA A 218 38.62 18.21 -35.97
N GLU A 219 38.69 17.16 -36.79
CA GLU A 219 37.52 16.42 -37.25
C GLU A 219 37.02 15.43 -36.19
N GLU A 220 37.93 14.81 -35.43
CA GLU A 220 37.59 14.01 -34.25
C GLU A 220 36.73 14.79 -33.25
N GLU A 221 37.16 16.01 -32.87
CA GLU A 221 36.42 16.87 -31.94
C GLU A 221 35.03 17.25 -32.48
N LYS A 222 34.93 17.52 -33.79
CA LYS A 222 33.63 17.79 -34.44
C LYS A 222 32.71 16.57 -34.41
N VAL A 223 33.23 15.37 -34.67
CA VAL A 223 32.47 14.12 -34.64
C VAL A 223 31.98 13.82 -33.23
N VAL A 224 32.86 13.93 -32.22
CA VAL A 224 32.52 13.76 -30.81
C VAL A 224 31.42 14.73 -30.38
N LYS A 225 31.54 16.01 -30.76
CA LYS A 225 30.52 17.02 -30.45
C LYS A 225 29.18 16.72 -31.14
N THR A 226 29.21 16.32 -32.40
CA THR A 226 28.01 15.96 -33.17
C THR A 226 27.31 14.73 -32.59
N LEU A 227 28.08 13.71 -32.21
CA LEU A 227 27.57 12.50 -31.56
C LEU A 227 26.92 12.82 -30.21
N THR A 228 27.56 13.68 -29.41
CA THR A 228 27.02 14.13 -28.11
C THR A 228 25.68 14.85 -28.31
N GLU A 229 25.62 15.85 -29.19
CA GLU A 229 24.40 16.61 -29.45
C GLU A 229 23.26 15.74 -30.04
N THR A 230 23.59 14.79 -30.91
CA THR A 230 22.59 13.89 -31.51
C THR A 230 22.01 12.94 -30.47
N LEU A 231 22.85 12.42 -29.58
CA LEU A 231 22.43 11.50 -28.53
C LEU A 231 21.62 12.22 -27.44
N GLU A 232 21.95 13.46 -27.10
CA GLU A 232 21.17 14.31 -26.19
C GLU A 232 19.78 14.66 -26.76
N LYS A 233 19.71 15.06 -28.04
CA LYS A 233 18.43 15.42 -28.70
C LYS A 233 17.47 14.24 -28.88
N SER A 234 18.00 13.03 -29.09
CA SER A 234 17.16 11.83 -29.27
C SER A 234 16.42 11.36 -28.01
N ARG A 235 16.67 11.98 -26.85
CA ARG A 235 16.22 11.47 -25.54
C ARG A 235 15.53 12.48 -24.63
N THR A 236 15.29 13.71 -25.09
CA THR A 236 14.33 14.59 -24.41
C THR A 236 12.92 14.02 -24.68
N PRO A 237 12.13 13.65 -23.64
CA PRO A 237 10.77 13.14 -23.83
C PRO A 237 9.84 14.18 -24.45
#